data_AF-A0A2A9K1T9-F1
#
_entry.id   AF-A0A2A9K1T9-F1
#
_cell.length_a   1.000
_cell.length_b   1.000
_cell.length_c   1.000
_cell.angle_alpha   90.00
_cell.angle_beta   90.00
_cell.angle_gamma   90.00
#
_symmetry.space_group_name_H-M   'P 1'
#
loop_
_entity.id
_entity.type
_entity.pdbx_description
1 polymer ?
#
loop_
_entity_poly.entity_id
_entity_poly.type
_entity_poly.pdbx_seq_one_letter_code
_entity_poly.pdbx_strand_id
1 'polypeptide(L)'
;MPYALRKPCAEAGCPQLVGSGRRYCDEHQGSYERRRGTRQQRGYGPGHEAVRERMRPAVEAGTALCVRCGRYIKPGDAWVADHNEDRSGYLGPAHRKCNDAAGGRAVRHRGTAAR
;
A
#
# COMPACT_ATOMS: atom_id res chain seq x y z
N MET A 1 9.84 -30.34 5.77
CA MET A 1 9.58 -29.27 4.78
C MET A 1 8.09 -29.28 4.49
N PRO A 2 7.26 -28.32 4.95
CA PRO A 2 5.84 -28.37 4.62
C PRO A 2 5.71 -28.13 3.12
N TYR A 3 5.25 -29.15 2.38
CA TYR A 3 4.86 -29.02 0.99
C TYR A 3 3.80 -27.91 0.93
N ALA A 4 4.20 -26.77 0.38
CA ALA A 4 3.36 -25.60 0.30
C ALA A 4 2.11 -25.96 -0.52
N LEU A 5 0.95 -25.97 0.13
CA LEU A 5 -0.33 -26.35 -0.48
C LEU A 5 -0.52 -25.52 -1.76
N ARG A 6 -0.64 -26.23 -2.88
CA ARG A 6 -0.95 -25.62 -4.17
C ARG A 6 -2.45 -25.36 -4.21
N LYS A 7 -2.84 -24.20 -4.70
CA LYS A 7 -4.24 -23.78 -4.82
C LYS A 7 -4.58 -23.46 -6.27
N PRO A 8 -5.86 -23.52 -6.68
CA PRO A 8 -6.26 -23.08 -8.00
C PRO A 8 -5.88 -21.62 -8.27
N CYS A 9 -5.55 -21.32 -9.52
CA CYS A 9 -5.46 -19.97 -10.03
C CYS A 9 -6.77 -19.22 -9.74
N ALA A 10 -6.67 -17.93 -9.37
CA ALA A 10 -7.86 -17.14 -9.05
C ALA A 10 -8.62 -16.60 -10.29
N GLU A 11 -8.14 -16.86 -11.51
CA GLU A 11 -8.91 -16.56 -12.73
C GLU A 11 -10.02 -17.60 -12.90
N ALA A 12 -11.24 -17.13 -13.16
CA ALA A 12 -12.39 -18.01 -13.37
C ALA A 12 -12.14 -18.99 -14.53
N GLY A 13 -12.33 -20.28 -14.27
CA GLY A 13 -12.17 -21.34 -15.28
C GLY A 13 -10.73 -21.77 -15.57
N CYS A 14 -9.72 -21.20 -14.91
CA CYS A 14 -8.33 -21.62 -15.09
C CYS A 14 -8.02 -22.86 -14.23
N PRO A 15 -7.65 -24.02 -14.82
CA PRO A 15 -7.38 -25.24 -14.07
C PRO A 15 -5.97 -25.28 -13.43
N GLN A 16 -5.14 -24.26 -13.66
CA GLN A 16 -3.74 -24.25 -13.22
C GLN A 16 -3.63 -24.12 -11.70
N LEU A 17 -2.72 -24.91 -11.09
CA LEU A 17 -2.40 -24.83 -9.67
C LEU A 17 -1.19 -23.93 -9.43
N VAL A 18 -1.29 -23.02 -8.47
CA VAL A 18 -0.23 -22.10 -8.08
C VAL A 18 0.31 -22.42 -6.69
N GLY A 19 1.61 -22.19 -6.50
CA GLY A 19 2.27 -22.33 -5.20
C GLY A 19 1.79 -21.30 -4.17
N SER A 20 2.15 -21.53 -2.91
CA SER A 20 1.86 -20.60 -1.82
C SER A 20 2.48 -19.21 -2.09
N GLY A 21 1.77 -18.15 -1.71
CA GLY A 21 2.16 -16.76 -1.98
C GLY A 21 1.75 -16.23 -3.37
N ARG A 22 1.41 -17.10 -4.33
CA ARG A 22 0.91 -16.67 -5.65
C ARG A 22 -0.60 -16.70 -5.70
N ARG A 23 -1.20 -15.78 -6.47
CA ARG A 23 -2.66 -15.73 -6.73
C ARG A 23 -3.02 -16.23 -8.13
N TYR A 24 -2.15 -15.98 -9.10
CA TYR A 24 -2.36 -16.30 -10.51
C TYR A 24 -1.17 -17.10 -11.07
N CYS A 25 -1.42 -17.94 -12.07
CA CYS A 25 -0.35 -18.59 -12.85
C CYS A 25 0.41 -17.53 -13.67
N ASP A 26 1.55 -17.86 -14.28
CA ASP A 26 2.40 -16.87 -14.97
C ASP A 26 1.67 -16.08 -16.04
N GLU A 27 0.80 -16.74 -16.82
CA GLU A 27 -0.04 -16.10 -17.83
C GLU A 27 -1.01 -15.06 -17.22
N HIS A 28 -1.82 -15.49 -16.24
CA HIS A 28 -2.80 -14.63 -15.60
C HIS A 28 -2.16 -13.57 -14.70
N GLN A 29 -0.97 -13.83 -14.17
CA GLN A 29 -0.18 -12.86 -13.42
C GLN A 29 0.20 -11.68 -14.32
N GLY A 30 0.65 -11.94 -15.55
CA GLY A 30 0.96 -10.88 -16.52
C GLY A 30 -0.27 -10.05 -16.89
N SER A 31 -1.41 -10.71 -17.11
CA SER A 31 -2.69 -10.02 -17.36
C SER A 31 -3.13 -9.17 -16.17
N TYR A 32 -3.01 -9.71 -14.96
CA TYR A 32 -3.33 -9.00 -13.72
C TYR A 32 -2.43 -7.77 -13.52
N GLU A 33 -1.11 -7.90 -13.68
CA GLU A 33 -0.19 -6.76 -13.52
C GLU A 33 -0.42 -5.68 -14.57
N ARG A 34 -0.74 -6.05 -15.82
CA ARG A 34 -1.16 -5.10 -16.85
C ARG A 34 -2.43 -4.35 -16.48
N ARG A 35 -3.47 -5.04 -15.99
CA ARG A 35 -4.73 -4.43 -15.51
C ARG A 35 -4.50 -3.55 -14.28
N ARG A 36 -3.60 -3.96 -13.39
CA ARG A 36 -3.24 -3.23 -12.17
C ARG A 36 -2.53 -1.90 -12.45
N GLY A 37 -1.79 -1.83 -13.54
CA GLY A 37 -1.01 -0.67 -13.94
C GLY A 37 0.26 -0.48 -13.10
N THR A 38 1.13 0.42 -13.57
CA THR A 38 2.42 0.71 -12.94
C THR A 38 2.25 1.42 -11.60
N ARG A 39 3.33 1.40 -10.80
CA ARG A 39 3.40 2.11 -9.52
C ARG A 39 3.09 3.61 -9.68
N GLN A 40 3.57 4.21 -10.77
CA GLN A 40 3.34 5.61 -11.13
C GLN A 40 1.88 5.85 -11.52
N GLN A 41 1.30 5.01 -12.38
CA GLN A 41 -0.13 5.07 -12.75
C GLN A 41 -1.05 4.95 -11.53
N ARG A 42 -0.59 4.26 -10.48
CA ARG A 42 -1.33 4.10 -9.23
C ARG A 42 -1.15 5.24 -8.23
N GLY A 43 -0.42 6.30 -8.56
CA GLY A 43 -0.27 7.50 -7.74
C GLY A 43 1.08 7.64 -7.02
N TYR A 44 2.03 6.73 -7.22
CA TYR A 44 3.37 6.83 -6.62
C TYR A 44 4.43 7.31 -7.64
N GLY A 45 4.06 8.28 -8.47
CA GLY A 45 4.93 8.92 -9.46
C GLY A 45 5.81 10.04 -8.88
N PRO A 46 6.46 10.84 -9.74
CA PRO A 46 7.34 11.94 -9.33
C PRO A 46 6.70 12.93 -8.35
N GLY A 47 5.39 13.18 -8.48
CA GLY A 47 4.65 14.03 -7.53
C GLY A 47 4.65 13.49 -6.10
N HIS A 48 4.59 12.17 -5.92
CA HIS A 48 4.67 11.53 -4.60
C HIS A 48 6.05 11.71 -3.97
N GLU A 49 7.09 11.58 -4.78
CA GLU A 49 8.45 11.80 -4.33
C GLU A 49 8.65 13.26 -3.92
N ALA A 50 8.27 14.22 -4.77
CA ALA A 50 8.37 15.64 -4.46
C ALA A 50 7.64 16.03 -3.17
N VAL A 51 6.46 15.47 -2.90
CA VAL A 51 5.73 15.74 -1.65
C VAL A 51 6.47 15.17 -0.44
N ARG A 52 7.01 13.97 -0.55
CA ARG A 52 7.84 13.38 0.50
C ARG A 52 9.11 14.20 0.75
N GLU A 53 9.77 14.67 -0.30
CA GLU A 53 10.96 15.52 -0.21
C GLU A 53 10.66 16.84 0.51
N ARG A 54 9.50 17.46 0.26
CA ARG A 54 9.05 18.68 0.95
C ARG A 54 8.82 18.47 2.45
N MET A 55 8.37 17.28 2.86
CA MET A 55 8.09 16.95 4.26
C MET A 55 9.32 16.48 5.03
N ARG A 56 10.32 15.92 4.33
CA ARG A 56 11.50 15.30 4.96
C ARG A 56 12.23 16.23 5.93
N PRO A 57 12.53 17.50 5.61
CA PRO A 57 13.26 18.37 6.54
C PRO A 57 12.58 18.54 7.90
N ALA A 58 11.24 18.68 7.93
CA ALA A 58 10.49 18.79 9.18
C ALA A 58 10.49 17.48 9.99
N VAL A 59 10.48 16.34 9.31
CA VAL A 59 10.57 15.02 9.96
C VAL A 59 11.96 14.78 10.52
N GLU A 60 13.01 15.10 9.75
CA GLU A 60 14.41 14.98 10.19
C GLU A 60 14.75 15.94 11.33
N ALA A 61 14.12 17.12 11.37
CA ALA A 61 14.20 18.04 12.51
C ALA A 61 13.37 17.60 13.73
N GLY A 62 12.54 16.56 13.61
CA GLY A 62 11.66 16.09 14.68
C GLY A 62 10.48 17.01 14.98
N THR A 63 10.17 17.96 14.09
CA THR A 63 9.11 18.96 14.25
C THR A 63 7.81 18.57 13.55
N ALA A 64 7.85 17.54 12.70
CA ALA A 64 6.67 17.04 11.99
C ALA A 64 5.72 16.28 12.93
N LEU A 65 4.43 16.65 12.91
CA LEU A 65 3.37 15.92 13.59
C LEU A 65 2.78 14.85 12.66
N CYS A 66 2.60 13.64 13.20
CA CYS A 66 1.92 12.56 12.49
C CYS A 66 0.43 12.89 12.31
N VAL A 67 -0.02 12.99 11.06
CA VAL A 67 -1.41 13.33 10.73
C VAL A 67 -2.46 12.31 11.20
N ARG A 68 -2.03 11.10 11.59
CA ARG A 68 -2.92 10.05 12.09
C ARG A 68 -3.06 10.04 13.61
N CYS A 69 -2.01 10.37 14.35
CA CYS A 69 -2.00 10.22 15.82
C CYS A 69 -1.67 11.52 16.58
N GLY A 70 -1.32 12.60 15.88
CA GLY A 70 -1.01 13.90 16.45
C GLY A 70 0.29 13.98 17.25
N ARG A 71 1.13 12.92 17.22
CA ARG A 71 2.42 12.90 17.92
C ARG A 71 3.56 13.28 16.97
N TYR A 72 4.61 13.89 17.51
CA TYR A 72 5.85 14.13 16.76
C TYR A 72 6.44 12.84 16.22
N ILE A 73 6.91 12.90 14.98
CA ILE A 73 7.72 11.86 14.35
C ILE A 73 9.17 12.16 14.74
N LYS A 74 9.84 11.22 15.40
CA LYS A 74 11.23 11.45 15.82
C LYS A 74 12.17 11.34 14.61
N PRO A 75 13.31 12.04 14.63
CA PRO A 75 14.35 11.83 13.63
C PRO A 75 14.74 10.33 13.59
N GLY A 76 14.77 9.75 12.39
CA GLY A 76 15.07 8.33 12.19
C GLY A 76 13.86 7.38 12.28
N ASP A 77 12.68 7.85 12.72
CA ASP A 77 11.47 7.02 12.70
C ASP A 77 11.04 6.69 11.26
N ALA A 78 10.51 5.49 11.07
CA ALA A 78 9.91 5.10 9.79
C ALA A 78 8.61 5.89 9.55
N TRP A 79 8.58 6.67 8.47
CA TRP A 79 7.45 7.54 8.13
C TRP A 79 7.09 7.48 6.64
N VAL A 80 5.91 8.01 6.31
CA VAL A 80 5.36 8.11 4.96
C VAL A 80 4.66 9.44 4.73
N ALA A 81 4.59 9.87 3.47
CA ALA A 81 3.66 10.90 3.04
C ALA A 81 2.28 10.24 2.89
N ASP A 82 1.42 10.44 3.89
CA ASP A 82 0.07 9.89 3.93
C ASP A 82 -0.82 10.59 2.89
N HIS A 83 -1.75 9.84 2.29
CA HIS A 83 -2.61 10.31 1.22
C HIS A 83 -4.08 9.98 1.50
N ASN A 84 -4.99 10.71 0.86
CA ASN A 84 -6.42 10.36 0.85
C ASN A 84 -6.69 9.07 0.05
N GLU A 85 -7.85 8.45 0.22
CA GLU A 85 -8.10 7.09 -0.30
C GLU A 85 -8.06 6.99 -1.83
N ASP A 86 -8.49 8.04 -2.51
CA ASP A 86 -8.47 8.22 -3.97
C ASP A 86 -7.10 8.69 -4.50
N ARG A 87 -6.14 9.00 -3.60
CA ARG A 87 -4.77 9.42 -3.91
C ARG A 87 -4.68 10.72 -4.71
N SER A 88 -5.71 11.56 -4.64
CA SER A 88 -5.74 12.89 -5.26
C SER A 88 -4.98 13.93 -4.44
N GLY A 89 -4.69 13.66 -3.16
CA GLY A 89 -4.01 14.59 -2.26
C GLY A 89 -3.25 13.92 -1.12
N TYR A 90 -2.38 14.71 -0.47
CA TYR A 90 -1.60 14.29 0.67
C TYR A 90 -2.12 14.93 1.95
N LEU A 91 -2.29 14.11 2.98
CA LEU A 91 -2.76 14.57 4.30
C LEU A 91 -1.59 15.16 5.11
N GLY A 92 -0.40 14.58 4.97
CA GLY A 92 0.82 15.02 5.65
C GLY A 92 1.73 13.84 6.03
N PRO A 93 2.79 14.07 6.80
CA PRO A 93 3.67 13.01 7.25
C PRO A 93 2.96 12.15 8.30
N ALA A 94 3.12 10.83 8.21
CA ALA A 94 2.60 9.88 9.19
C ALA A 94 3.65 8.84 9.56
N HIS A 95 3.62 8.36 10.80
CA HIS A 95 4.34 7.14 11.17
C HIS A 95 3.89 5.99 10.26
N ARG A 96 4.85 5.18 9.80
CA ARG A 96 4.57 4.00 8.96
C ARG A 96 3.50 3.11 9.58
N LYS A 97 3.65 2.78 10.86
CA LYS A 97 2.69 1.94 11.62
C LYS A 97 1.29 2.53 11.65
N CYS A 98 1.16 3.84 11.81
CA CYS A 98 -0.14 4.51 11.86
C CYS A 98 -0.83 4.50 10.49
N ASN A 99 -0.07 4.77 9.43
CA ASN A 99 -0.56 4.67 8.06
C ASN A 99 -0.99 3.24 7.70
N ASP A 100 -0.20 2.24 8.06
CA ASP A 100 -0.51 0.84 7.78
C ASP A 100 -1.78 0.38 8.53
N ALA A 101 -1.94 0.83 9.78
CA ALA A 101 -3.16 0.58 10.56
C ALA A 101 -4.39 1.27 9.96
N ALA A 102 -4.24 2.49 9.41
CA ALA A 102 -5.32 3.18 8.71
C ALA A 102 -5.74 2.43 7.44
N GLY A 103 -4.75 2.00 6.63
CA GLY A 103 -5.00 1.17 5.45
C GLY A 103 -5.68 -0.16 5.79
N GLY A 104 -5.24 -0.82 6.87
CA GLY A 104 -5.87 -2.06 7.36
C GLY A 104 -7.34 -1.88 7.76
N ARG A 105 -7.69 -0.77 8.42
CA ARG A 105 -9.09 -0.45 8.75
C ARG A 105 -9.92 -0.17 7.50
N ALA A 106 -9.40 0.58 6.54
CA ALA A 106 -10.09 0.89 5.29
C ALA A 106 -10.41 -0.36 4.44
N VAL A 107 -9.55 -1.38 4.47
CA VAL A 107 -9.82 -2.66 3.79
C VAL A 107 -10.94 -3.43 4.49
N ARG A 108 -10.97 -3.44 5.84
CA ARG A 108 -12.03 -4.11 6.60
C ARG A 108 -13.41 -3.53 6.32
N HIS A 109 -13.53 -2.20 6.27
CA HIS A 109 -14.80 -1.54 5.99
C HIS A 109 -15.35 -1.87 4.58
N ARG A 110 -14.47 -1.97 3.57
CA ARG A 110 -14.86 -2.42 2.21
C ARG A 110 -15.33 -3.86 2.15
N GLY A 111 -14.81 -4.73 3.00
CA GLY A 111 -15.26 -6.13 3.10
C GLY A 111 -16.65 -6.31 3.72
N THR A 112 -17.05 -5.40 4.61
CA THR A 112 -18.38 -5.41 5.24
C THR A 112 -19.49 -4.82 4.38
N ALA A 113 -19.17 -3.90 3.46
CA ALA A 113 -20.16 -3.26 2.58
C ALA A 113 -20.58 -4.11 1.36
N ALA A 114 -20.02 -5.32 1.21
CA ALA A 114 -20.29 -6.24 0.11
C ALA A 114 -21.14 -7.46 0.53
N ARG A 115 -22.01 -7.29 1.54
CA ARG A 115 -22.98 -8.30 1.98
C ARG A 115 -24.38 -7.75 1.94
#